data_AF-A0A353VP00-F1
#
_entry.id   AF-A0A353VP00-F1
#
_cell.length_a   1.000
_cell.length_b   1.000
_cell.length_c   1.000
_cell.angle_alpha   90.00
_cell.angle_beta   90.00
_cell.angle_gamma   90.00
#
_symmetry.space_group_name_H-M   'P 1'
#
loop_
_entity.id
_entity.type
_entity.pdbx_description
1 polymer ?
#
loop_
_entity_poly.entity_id
_entity_poly.type
_entity_poly.pdbx_seq_one_letter_code
_entity_poly.pdbx_strand_id
1 'polypeptide(L)'
;MRPTRLFGALAAIFLLSSASLRADGDGKCIPVNKLSEESLAFKGGENLVFTLHYKWGIINADVAQATLRVDTTVLNGRKVFHASLTGKTQKFYEKFFRVKEELDSWFTRDGLEPMKFTRFAREGKYTCTNLYSYVRTPGNEHISASLSNSRKGEFSATLPLDKCTYDIPLMYYVLRNIDVTKLKEGGDYPMTFAVDDDVYTLHFRYLGKENKNVDGIGTVRCLKFSFEVVSGEVFSGDSDLYGWFSDDDNRIPVWFSAPLKVGQVQGRLRSYSELKNPFSSIIE
;
A
#
# COMPACT_ATOMS: atom_id res chain seq x y z
N MET A 1 4.53 -32.31 -12.79
CA MET A 1 4.92 -30.90 -12.53
C MET A 1 3.68 -30.02 -12.65
N ARG A 2 3.19 -29.44 -11.54
CA ARG A 2 2.10 -28.46 -11.59
C ARG A 2 2.68 -27.14 -12.11
N PRO A 3 2.05 -26.46 -13.08
CA PRO A 3 2.55 -25.18 -13.58
C PRO A 3 2.48 -24.16 -12.45
N THR A 4 3.64 -23.68 -12.03
CA THR A 4 3.83 -22.60 -11.05
C THR A 4 3.11 -21.36 -11.60
N ARG A 5 2.09 -20.90 -10.87
CA ARG A 5 1.35 -19.69 -11.19
C ARG A 5 2.22 -18.51 -10.81
N LEU A 6 2.89 -17.95 -11.81
CA LEU A 6 3.79 -16.83 -11.65
C LEU A 6 3.11 -15.55 -12.11
N PHE A 7 2.04 -15.08 -11.45
CA PHE A 7 1.40 -13.85 -11.90
C PHE A 7 0.96 -12.97 -10.75
N GLY A 8 0.99 -11.66 -11.01
CA GLY A 8 0.43 -10.63 -10.14
C GLY A 8 1.36 -10.00 -9.13
N ALA A 9 2.49 -9.42 -9.53
CA ALA A 9 3.30 -8.57 -8.64
C ALA A 9 2.57 -7.34 -8.04
N LEU A 10 1.41 -6.97 -8.61
CA LEU A 10 0.51 -5.93 -8.08
C LEU A 10 -0.41 -6.43 -6.97
N ALA A 11 -0.84 -7.70 -7.07
CA ALA A 11 -1.65 -8.40 -6.05
C ALA A 11 -0.78 -9.15 -5.04
N ALA A 12 0.49 -9.37 -5.40
CA ALA A 12 1.51 -10.10 -4.67
C ALA A 12 1.82 -9.51 -3.32
N ILE A 13 1.57 -8.22 -3.12
CA ILE A 13 1.81 -7.53 -1.85
C ILE A 13 1.12 -8.31 -0.70
N PHE A 14 0.05 -9.08 -0.97
CA PHE A 14 -0.62 -9.90 0.05
C PHE A 14 -1.26 -11.19 -0.50
N LEU A 15 -0.47 -12.08 -1.13
CA LEU A 15 -0.87 -13.49 -1.28
C LEU A 15 -0.30 -14.29 -0.10
N LEU A 16 -1.04 -14.30 1.00
CA LEU A 16 -0.67 -14.97 2.25
C LEU A 16 -0.83 -16.49 2.13
N SER A 17 0.22 -17.22 2.49
CA SER A 17 0.04 -18.58 3.02
C SER A 17 -0.22 -18.48 4.52
N SER A 18 -1.15 -19.29 5.04
CA SER A 18 -1.49 -19.39 6.46
C SER A 18 -0.27 -19.81 7.30
N ALA A 19 0.50 -18.83 7.76
CA ALA A 19 1.46 -18.97 8.84
C ALA A 19 1.06 -17.95 9.90
N SER A 20 0.63 -18.46 11.05
CA SER A 20 0.17 -17.65 12.19
C SER A 20 1.35 -16.88 12.79
N LEU A 21 1.62 -15.68 12.26
CA LEU A 21 2.41 -14.67 12.95
C LEU A 21 1.50 -14.07 14.01
N ARG A 22 1.66 -14.52 15.27
CA ARG A 22 0.93 -13.95 16.40
C ARG A 22 1.33 -12.49 16.55
N ALA A 23 0.33 -11.61 16.67
CA ALA A 23 0.50 -10.26 17.15
C ALA A 23 0.96 -10.32 18.62
N ASP A 24 2.25 -10.06 18.84
CA ASP A 24 2.76 -9.66 20.14
C ASP A 24 3.42 -8.31 19.91
N GLY A 25 2.77 -7.25 20.38
CA GLY A 25 3.14 -5.89 20.02
C GLY A 25 2.44 -4.88 20.91
N ASP A 26 2.86 -4.83 22.17
CA ASP A 26 2.71 -3.65 23.02
C ASP A 26 3.57 -2.52 22.40
N GLY A 27 3.09 -1.93 21.30
CA GLY A 27 3.92 -1.24 20.32
C GLY A 27 3.34 0.11 19.91
N LYS A 28 4.10 1.18 20.15
CA LYS A 28 3.73 2.55 19.77
C LYS A 28 3.38 2.62 18.28
N CYS A 29 2.28 3.30 17.94
CA CYS A 29 1.96 3.60 16.53
C CYS A 29 3.12 4.35 15.85
N ILE A 30 3.14 4.28 14.51
CA ILE A 30 4.02 5.07 13.66
C ILE A 30 4.09 6.52 14.16
N PRO A 31 5.30 7.08 14.40
CA PRO A 31 5.42 8.47 14.83
C PRO A 31 5.03 9.39 13.68
N VAL A 32 3.89 10.06 13.82
CA VAL A 32 3.37 11.03 12.84
C VAL A 32 3.42 12.44 13.40
N ASN A 33 3.47 13.41 12.49
CA ASN A 33 3.20 14.81 12.79
C ASN A 33 1.72 14.99 13.17
N LYS A 34 1.32 16.24 13.44
CA LYS A 34 -0.07 16.57 13.75
C LYS A 34 -0.99 16.16 12.58
N LEU A 35 -1.91 15.24 12.84
CA LEU A 35 -2.88 14.74 11.85
C LEU A 35 -4.17 15.56 11.78
N SER A 36 -4.08 16.89 11.93
CA SER A 36 -5.20 17.77 11.56
C SER A 36 -5.21 17.98 10.05
N GLU A 37 -6.38 18.05 9.43
CA GLU A 37 -6.51 18.12 7.97
C GLU A 37 -5.61 19.18 7.31
N GLU A 38 -5.56 20.39 7.87
CA GLU A 38 -4.76 21.51 7.37
C GLU A 38 -3.26 21.23 7.35
N SER A 39 -2.79 20.31 8.20
CA SER A 39 -1.38 19.94 8.36
C SER A 39 -0.97 18.70 7.56
N LEU A 40 -1.92 18.00 6.93
CA LEU A 40 -1.62 16.79 6.16
C LEU A 40 -0.74 17.09 4.94
N ALA A 41 0.10 16.14 4.54
CA ALA A 41 0.96 16.24 3.34
C ALA A 41 0.21 16.20 2.00
N PHE A 42 -1.13 16.05 2.03
CA PHE A 42 -1.99 15.87 0.85
C PHE A 42 -3.33 16.58 1.02
N LYS A 43 -4.09 16.69 -0.07
CA LYS A 43 -5.45 17.24 -0.13
C LYS A 43 -6.33 16.38 -1.03
N GLY A 44 -7.64 16.58 -0.97
CA GLY A 44 -8.57 15.98 -1.94
C GLY A 44 -8.29 16.47 -3.37
N GLY A 45 -8.49 15.59 -4.34
CA GLY A 45 -8.23 15.81 -5.76
C GLY A 45 -6.86 15.28 -6.23
N GLU A 46 -5.97 14.92 -5.32
CA GLU A 46 -4.62 14.44 -5.65
C GLU A 46 -4.67 13.12 -6.44
N ASN A 47 -3.82 13.01 -7.46
CA ASN A 47 -3.71 11.84 -8.32
C ASN A 47 -2.26 11.57 -8.73
N LEU A 48 -1.79 10.35 -8.46
CA LEU A 48 -0.47 9.84 -8.80
C LEU A 48 -0.59 8.61 -9.69
N VAL A 49 0.18 8.57 -10.77
CA VAL A 49 0.19 7.46 -11.73
C VAL A 49 1.58 6.85 -11.75
N PHE A 50 1.65 5.53 -11.66
CA PHE A 50 2.89 4.77 -11.65
C PHE A 50 2.95 3.83 -12.85
N THR A 51 4.13 3.67 -13.41
CA THR A 51 4.44 2.60 -14.35
C THR A 51 5.13 1.48 -13.62
N LEU A 52 4.72 0.24 -13.85
CA LEU A 52 5.36 -0.93 -13.28
C LEU A 52 6.17 -1.67 -14.31
N HIS A 53 7.42 -1.92 -13.96
CA HIS A 53 8.42 -2.59 -14.75
C HIS A 53 8.71 -3.97 -14.15
N TYR A 54 8.72 -5.01 -14.97
CA TYR A 54 9.09 -6.36 -14.57
C TYR A 54 10.42 -6.75 -15.20
N LYS A 55 11.32 -7.27 -14.37
CA LYS A 55 12.64 -7.74 -14.77
C LYS A 55 12.87 -9.18 -14.33
N TRP A 56 13.10 -10.08 -15.28
CA TRP A 56 13.51 -11.46 -15.04
C TRP A 56 14.21 -12.07 -16.25
N GLY A 57 15.49 -12.46 -16.09
CA GLY A 57 16.29 -12.99 -17.19
C GLY A 57 16.35 -12.01 -18.36
N ILE A 58 15.84 -12.44 -19.52
CA ILE A 58 15.73 -11.60 -20.73
C ILE A 58 14.52 -10.66 -20.74
N ILE A 59 13.55 -10.86 -19.84
CA ILE A 59 12.35 -10.03 -19.76
C ILE A 59 12.71 -8.76 -18.98
N ASN A 60 12.49 -7.60 -19.61
CA ASN A 60 12.76 -6.28 -19.05
C ASN A 60 11.77 -5.28 -19.67
N ALA A 61 10.58 -5.15 -19.08
CA ALA A 61 9.46 -4.46 -19.73
C ALA A 61 8.51 -3.75 -18.76
N ASP A 62 7.91 -2.65 -19.22
CA ASP A 62 6.82 -1.95 -18.54
C ASP A 62 5.51 -2.71 -18.72
N VAL A 63 5.09 -3.46 -17.70
CA VAL A 63 4.01 -4.46 -17.80
C VAL A 63 2.66 -3.96 -17.30
N ALA A 64 2.64 -2.98 -16.41
CA ALA A 64 1.41 -2.54 -15.76
C ALA A 64 1.43 -1.04 -15.43
N GLN A 65 0.26 -0.54 -15.04
CA GLN A 65 0.09 0.81 -14.53
C GLN A 65 -0.65 0.74 -13.20
N ALA A 66 -0.23 1.54 -12.23
CA ALA A 66 -0.98 1.78 -11.02
C ALA A 66 -1.43 3.24 -10.95
N THR A 67 -2.53 3.51 -10.28
CA THR A 67 -3.02 4.87 -10.05
C THR A 67 -3.57 4.98 -8.65
N LEU A 68 -3.09 5.98 -7.95
CA LEU A 68 -3.44 6.30 -6.58
C LEU A 68 -4.10 7.67 -6.57
N ARG A 69 -5.31 7.74 -6.04
CA ARG A 69 -6.08 8.99 -5.93
C ARG A 69 -6.59 9.15 -4.52
N VAL A 70 -6.82 10.39 -4.11
CA VAL A 70 -7.60 10.72 -2.93
C VAL A 70 -8.53 11.88 -3.23
N ASP A 71 -9.78 11.76 -2.81
CA ASP A 71 -10.75 12.84 -2.83
C ASP A 71 -11.47 12.92 -1.49
N THR A 72 -12.33 13.91 -1.31
CA THR A 72 -13.21 14.04 -0.16
C THR A 72 -14.62 13.57 -0.52
N THR A 73 -15.29 12.89 0.40
CA THR A 73 -16.67 12.45 0.23
C THR A 73 -17.40 12.42 1.58
N VAL A 74 -18.65 11.98 1.59
CA VAL A 74 -19.44 11.77 2.80
C VAL A 74 -19.72 10.29 2.98
N LEU A 75 -19.35 9.74 4.13
CA LEU A 75 -19.66 8.37 4.55
C LEU A 75 -20.43 8.43 5.86
N ASN A 76 -21.64 7.86 5.90
CA ASN A 76 -22.51 7.83 7.09
C ASN A 76 -22.69 9.22 7.74
N GLY A 77 -22.88 10.27 6.91
CA GLY A 77 -23.05 11.65 7.37
C GLY A 77 -21.76 12.38 7.80
N ARG A 78 -20.60 11.72 7.77
CA ARG A 78 -19.29 12.30 8.11
C ARG A 78 -18.49 12.61 6.85
N LYS A 79 -17.83 13.77 6.81
CA LYS A 79 -16.83 14.09 5.77
C LYS A 79 -15.58 13.23 5.97
N VAL A 80 -15.16 12.52 4.93
CA VAL A 80 -14.03 11.59 4.94
C VAL A 80 -13.16 11.80 3.70
N PHE A 81 -11.93 11.32 3.75
CA PHE A 81 -11.18 11.05 2.53
C PHE A 81 -11.63 9.72 1.94
N HIS A 82 -11.62 9.63 0.62
CA HIS A 82 -11.75 8.40 -0.14
C HIS A 82 -10.51 8.23 -1.00
N ALA A 83 -9.64 7.30 -0.61
CA ALA A 83 -8.49 6.91 -1.38
C ALA A 83 -8.81 5.71 -2.26
N SER A 84 -8.38 5.75 -3.52
CA SER A 84 -8.44 4.60 -4.43
C SER A 84 -7.04 4.27 -4.94
N LEU A 85 -6.65 3.00 -4.86
CA LEU A 85 -5.45 2.44 -5.45
C LEU A 85 -5.88 1.38 -6.46
N THR A 86 -5.60 1.66 -7.73
CA THR A 86 -5.92 0.75 -8.84
C THR A 86 -4.64 0.29 -9.50
N GLY A 87 -4.55 -1.00 -9.82
CA GLY A 87 -3.44 -1.59 -10.56
C GLY A 87 -3.98 -2.43 -11.71
N LYS A 88 -3.46 -2.24 -12.91
CA LYS A 88 -3.87 -3.05 -14.07
C LYS A 88 -2.70 -3.38 -14.99
N THR A 89 -2.66 -4.63 -15.47
CA THR A 89 -1.78 -5.00 -16.57
C THR A 89 -2.07 -4.11 -17.80
N GLN A 90 -1.05 -3.74 -18.55
CA GLN A 90 -1.26 -3.02 -19.80
C GLN A 90 -1.91 -3.93 -20.85
N LYS A 91 -2.78 -3.36 -21.70
CA LYS A 91 -3.57 -4.09 -22.70
C LYS A 91 -2.77 -5.07 -23.56
N PHE A 92 -1.54 -4.71 -23.94
CA PHE A 92 -0.66 -5.56 -24.74
C PHE A 92 -0.33 -6.89 -24.03
N TYR A 93 -0.13 -6.85 -22.72
CA TYR A 93 0.25 -8.00 -21.90
C TYR A 93 -0.92 -8.80 -21.33
N GLU A 94 -2.16 -8.27 -21.38
CA GLU A 94 -3.35 -8.93 -20.83
C GLU A 94 -3.60 -10.34 -21.39
N LYS A 95 -3.15 -10.61 -22.62
CA LYS A 95 -3.27 -11.93 -23.28
C LYS A 95 -2.39 -13.00 -22.62
N PHE A 96 -1.28 -12.59 -22.00
CA PHE A 96 -0.34 -13.48 -21.33
C PHE A 96 -0.61 -13.52 -19.83
N PHE A 97 -0.89 -12.36 -19.23
CA PHE A 97 -1.24 -12.24 -17.83
C PHE A 97 -2.19 -11.07 -17.58
N ARG A 98 -3.34 -11.35 -16.98
CA ARG A 98 -4.33 -10.33 -16.68
C ARG A 98 -4.45 -10.15 -15.18
N VAL A 99 -4.04 -8.98 -14.72
CA VAL A 99 -4.10 -8.58 -13.32
C VAL A 99 -4.88 -7.28 -13.24
N LYS A 100 -5.87 -7.24 -12.36
CA LYS A 100 -6.61 -6.04 -11.99
C LYS A 100 -6.76 -6.06 -10.47
N GLU A 101 -6.34 -4.99 -9.83
CA GLU A 101 -6.47 -4.76 -8.40
C GLU A 101 -7.13 -3.40 -8.20
N GLU A 102 -8.13 -3.34 -7.32
CA GLU A 102 -8.82 -2.13 -6.93
C GLU A 102 -8.96 -2.18 -5.40
N LEU A 103 -8.37 -1.20 -4.73
CA LEU A 103 -8.37 -1.05 -3.29
C LEU A 103 -8.91 0.34 -2.99
N ASP A 104 -10.00 0.42 -2.23
CA ASP A 104 -10.57 1.69 -1.81
C ASP A 104 -10.59 1.75 -0.29
N SER A 105 -10.25 2.92 0.25
CA SER A 105 -10.27 3.20 1.67
C SER A 105 -10.99 4.51 1.95
N TRP A 106 -11.86 4.49 2.95
CA TRP A 106 -12.50 5.66 3.51
C TRP A 106 -11.99 5.87 4.92
N PHE A 107 -11.40 7.04 5.15
CA PHE A 107 -10.79 7.37 6.44
C PHE A 107 -11.05 8.81 6.84
N THR A 108 -10.94 9.08 8.13
CA THR A 108 -11.24 10.40 8.70
C THR A 108 -10.26 11.45 8.20
N ARG A 109 -10.76 12.68 7.97
CA ARG A 109 -9.92 13.81 7.53
C ARG A 109 -8.99 14.33 8.62
N ASP A 110 -9.37 14.11 9.88
CA ASP A 110 -8.54 14.31 11.05
C ASP A 110 -8.19 12.96 11.68
N GLY A 111 -6.94 12.77 12.07
CA GLY A 111 -6.46 11.54 12.72
C GLY A 111 -6.19 10.36 11.79
N LEU A 112 -6.65 10.41 10.52
CA LEU A 112 -6.44 9.36 9.51
C LEU A 112 -6.87 7.96 9.99
N GLU A 113 -8.04 7.86 10.62
CA GLU A 113 -8.57 6.59 11.10
C GLU A 113 -9.39 5.89 10.02
N PRO A 114 -9.19 4.59 9.78
CA PRO A 114 -9.97 3.85 8.79
C PRO A 114 -11.42 3.71 9.26
N MET A 115 -12.36 3.83 8.32
CA MET A 115 -13.78 3.64 8.54
C MET A 115 -14.34 2.50 7.69
N LYS A 116 -13.88 2.40 6.43
CA LYS A 116 -14.29 1.35 5.50
C LYS A 116 -13.14 1.07 4.55
N PHE A 117 -12.98 -0.20 4.17
CA PHE A 117 -12.09 -0.60 3.09
C PHE A 117 -12.78 -1.60 2.16
N THR A 118 -12.51 -1.51 0.87
CA THR A 118 -12.93 -2.52 -0.11
C THR A 118 -11.77 -2.94 -1.00
N ARG A 119 -11.78 -4.22 -1.37
CA ARG A 119 -10.85 -4.81 -2.34
C ARG A 119 -11.61 -5.53 -3.42
N PHE A 120 -11.16 -5.39 -4.66
CA PHE A 120 -11.45 -6.30 -5.76
C PHE A 120 -10.13 -6.68 -6.43
N ALA A 121 -9.85 -7.99 -6.48
CA ALA A 121 -8.70 -8.53 -7.17
C ALA A 121 -9.16 -9.52 -8.26
N ARG A 122 -8.51 -9.46 -9.42
CA ARG A 122 -8.61 -10.47 -10.47
C ARG A 122 -7.23 -10.81 -11.01
N GLU A 123 -6.86 -12.07 -10.88
CA GLU A 123 -5.63 -12.61 -11.42
C GLU A 123 -5.94 -13.84 -12.30
N GLY A 124 -5.98 -13.63 -13.61
CA GLY A 124 -6.45 -14.63 -14.56
C GLY A 124 -7.89 -15.08 -14.27
N LYS A 125 -8.04 -16.29 -13.73
CA LYS A 125 -9.33 -16.90 -13.31
C LYS A 125 -9.64 -16.71 -11.83
N TYR A 126 -8.64 -16.35 -11.01
CA TYR A 126 -8.86 -16.10 -9.60
C TYR A 126 -9.49 -14.73 -9.40
N THR A 127 -10.49 -14.65 -8.53
CA THR A 127 -11.12 -13.40 -8.11
C THR A 127 -11.26 -13.37 -6.60
N CYS A 128 -11.11 -12.17 -6.01
CA CYS A 128 -11.26 -11.94 -4.58
C CYS A 128 -11.97 -10.60 -4.35
N THR A 129 -12.86 -10.54 -3.36
CA THR A 129 -13.49 -9.31 -2.88
C THR A 129 -13.49 -9.27 -1.37
N ASN A 130 -13.01 -8.17 -0.79
CA ASN A 130 -13.04 -7.96 0.66
C ASN A 130 -13.79 -6.66 0.95
N LEU A 131 -14.58 -6.66 2.01
CA LEU A 131 -15.17 -5.48 2.62
C LEU A 131 -14.82 -5.49 4.10
N TYR A 132 -14.17 -4.44 4.58
CA TYR A 132 -13.93 -4.21 6.00
C TYR A 132 -14.72 -2.99 6.46
N SER A 133 -15.45 -3.15 7.55
CA SER A 133 -16.05 -2.05 8.30
C SER A 133 -15.40 -1.94 9.66
N TYR A 134 -14.77 -0.79 9.94
CA TYR A 134 -14.04 -0.56 11.18
C TYR A 134 -14.99 -0.01 12.24
N VAL A 135 -15.44 -0.87 13.14
CA VAL A 135 -16.39 -0.54 14.20
C VAL A 135 -15.62 0.01 15.39
N ARG A 136 -15.92 1.26 15.78
CA ARG A 136 -15.26 1.97 16.89
C ARG A 136 -16.24 2.33 18.01
N THR A 137 -17.30 1.55 18.17
CA THR A 137 -18.23 1.72 19.29
C THR A 137 -17.49 1.35 20.58
N PRO A 138 -17.45 2.24 21.60
CA PRO A 138 -16.76 1.95 22.86
C PRO A 138 -17.17 0.62 23.46
N GLY A 139 -16.20 -0.28 23.69
CA GLY A 139 -16.42 -1.62 24.24
C GLY A 139 -16.87 -2.67 23.23
N ASN A 140 -16.88 -2.35 21.93
CA ASN A 140 -17.14 -3.27 20.83
C ASN A 140 -16.29 -2.90 19.60
N GLU A 141 -15.04 -2.53 19.83
CA GLU A 141 -14.09 -2.21 18.78
C GLU A 141 -13.66 -3.47 18.03
N HIS A 142 -13.96 -3.52 16.74
CA HIS A 142 -13.59 -4.66 15.88
C HIS A 142 -13.66 -4.27 14.40
N ILE A 143 -13.13 -5.15 13.55
CA ILE A 143 -13.31 -5.08 12.11
C ILE A 143 -14.33 -6.14 11.71
N SER A 144 -15.44 -5.71 11.14
CA SER A 144 -16.40 -6.62 10.51
C SER A 144 -15.96 -6.87 9.07
N ALA A 145 -15.60 -8.11 8.75
CA ALA A 145 -15.08 -8.51 7.46
C ALA A 145 -16.09 -9.38 6.69
N SER A 146 -16.43 -8.95 5.48
CA SER A 146 -17.14 -9.77 4.49
C SER A 146 -16.20 -10.09 3.34
N LEU A 147 -16.00 -11.37 3.07
CA LEU A 147 -14.93 -11.87 2.22
C LEU A 147 -15.51 -12.82 1.18
N SER A 148 -14.97 -12.79 -0.02
CA SER A 148 -15.29 -13.78 -1.05
C SER A 148 -14.10 -14.02 -1.95
N ASN A 149 -13.85 -15.29 -2.29
CA ASN A 149 -12.93 -15.59 -3.37
C ASN A 149 -13.36 -16.82 -4.17
N SER A 150 -12.81 -16.95 -5.38
CA SER A 150 -13.19 -18.02 -6.31
C SER A 150 -12.84 -19.43 -5.84
N ARG A 151 -12.16 -19.61 -4.70
CA ARG A 151 -11.77 -20.90 -4.12
C ARG A 151 -12.63 -21.29 -2.92
N LYS A 152 -12.92 -20.34 -2.02
CA LYS A 152 -13.65 -20.56 -0.74
C LYS A 152 -15.12 -20.13 -0.81
N GLY A 153 -15.53 -19.34 -1.80
CA GLY A 153 -16.85 -18.70 -1.82
C GLY A 153 -16.93 -17.55 -0.82
N GLU A 154 -18.15 -17.18 -0.45
CA GLU A 154 -18.45 -16.09 0.48
C GLU A 154 -18.37 -16.54 1.94
N PHE A 155 -17.79 -15.72 2.79
CA PHE A 155 -17.72 -15.93 4.24
C PHE A 155 -17.53 -14.60 4.97
N SER A 156 -17.59 -14.62 6.30
CA SER A 156 -17.38 -13.43 7.13
C SER A 156 -16.52 -13.74 8.35
N ALA A 157 -15.82 -12.73 8.84
CA ALA A 157 -14.97 -12.80 10.02
C ALA A 157 -15.14 -11.55 10.88
N THR A 158 -14.81 -11.67 12.16
CA THR A 158 -14.65 -10.54 13.08
C THR A 158 -13.19 -10.51 13.49
N LEU A 159 -12.50 -9.42 13.15
CA LEU A 159 -11.07 -9.27 13.39
C LEU A 159 -10.83 -8.24 14.51
N PRO A 160 -9.74 -8.37 15.28
CA PRO A 160 -9.38 -7.36 16.27
C PRO A 160 -9.11 -6.01 15.58
N LEU A 161 -9.49 -4.93 16.25
CA LEU A 161 -9.19 -3.56 15.83
C LEU A 161 -8.34 -2.88 16.88
N ASP A 162 -7.07 -2.67 16.54
CA ASP A 162 -6.16 -1.88 17.36
C ASP A 162 -6.09 -0.43 16.87
N LYS A 163 -5.58 0.44 17.73
CA LYS A 163 -5.42 1.87 17.43
C LYS A 163 -4.55 2.11 16.18
N CYS A 164 -3.57 1.25 15.94
CA CYS A 164 -2.62 1.34 14.84
C CYS A 164 -2.91 0.32 13.73
N THR A 165 -4.16 -0.14 13.58
CA THR A 165 -4.56 -0.96 12.44
C THR A 165 -4.92 -0.09 11.25
N TYR A 166 -4.36 -0.40 10.08
CA TYR A 166 -4.53 0.32 8.84
C TYR A 166 -4.99 -0.62 7.71
N ASP A 167 -5.48 -0.02 6.62
CA ASP A 167 -5.56 -0.68 5.32
C ASP A 167 -4.45 -0.16 4.39
N ILE A 168 -4.30 -0.78 3.22
CA ILE A 168 -3.18 -0.51 2.31
C ILE A 168 -3.23 0.92 1.75
N PRO A 169 -4.35 1.41 1.14
CA PRO A 169 -4.41 2.79 0.69
C PRO A 169 -4.22 3.81 1.82
N LEU A 170 -4.81 3.59 2.99
CA LEU A 170 -4.66 4.47 4.14
C LEU A 170 -3.20 4.55 4.60
N MET A 171 -2.53 3.39 4.75
CA MET A 171 -1.14 3.33 5.20
C MET A 171 -0.25 4.24 4.34
N TYR A 172 -0.45 4.21 3.02
CA TYR A 172 0.27 5.12 2.13
C TYR A 172 0.15 6.59 2.57
N TYR A 173 -1.07 7.08 2.87
CA TYR A 173 -1.28 8.46 3.32
C TYR A 173 -0.76 8.71 4.74
N VAL A 174 -0.74 7.70 5.62
CA VAL A 174 -0.13 7.81 6.95
C VAL A 174 1.39 7.99 6.85
N LEU A 175 2.06 7.19 6.01
CA LEU A 175 3.52 7.26 5.81
C LEU A 175 3.98 8.65 5.35
N ARG A 176 3.15 9.38 4.60
CA ARG A 176 3.43 10.75 4.15
C ARG A 176 3.45 11.78 5.27
N ASN A 177 2.90 11.43 6.43
CA ASN A 177 2.79 12.31 7.59
C ASN A 177 3.72 11.89 8.73
N ILE A 178 4.66 10.97 8.47
CA ILE A 178 5.66 10.57 9.45
C ILE A 178 6.48 11.77 9.93
N ASP A 179 6.70 11.82 11.25
CA ASP A 179 7.68 12.70 11.85
C ASP A 179 9.08 12.09 11.70
N VAL A 180 9.74 12.43 10.60
CA VAL A 180 11.06 11.91 10.24
C VAL A 180 12.12 12.25 11.30
N THR A 181 11.92 13.32 12.10
CA THR A 181 12.86 13.69 13.18
C THR A 181 12.87 12.68 14.34
N LYS A 182 11.80 11.88 14.45
CA LYS A 182 11.68 10.78 15.42
C LYS A 182 12.13 9.43 14.84
N LEU A 183 12.47 9.39 13.55
CA LEU A 183 13.00 8.19 12.93
C LEU A 183 14.49 8.07 13.19
N LYS A 184 14.94 6.83 13.44
CA LYS A 184 16.35 6.46 13.46
C LYS A 184 16.63 5.62 12.23
N GLU A 185 17.75 5.88 11.56
CA GLU A 185 18.20 5.01 10.48
C GLU A 185 18.47 3.60 11.02
N GLY A 186 17.99 2.58 10.30
CA GLY A 186 17.93 1.19 10.75
C GLY A 186 16.86 0.92 11.82
N GLY A 187 16.12 1.93 12.27
CA GLY A 187 15.03 1.79 13.22
C GLY A 187 13.87 0.99 12.63
N ASP A 188 13.26 0.17 13.46
CA ASP A 188 12.21 -0.79 13.10
C ASP A 188 10.88 -0.36 13.74
N TYR A 189 9.81 -0.28 12.94
CA TYR A 189 8.54 0.35 13.32
C TYR A 189 7.35 -0.52 12.89
N PRO A 190 6.44 -0.87 13.83
CA PRO A 190 5.33 -1.77 13.54
C PRO A 190 4.19 -1.06 12.79
N MET A 191 3.51 -1.85 11.96
CA MET A 191 2.34 -1.50 11.17
C MET A 191 1.38 -2.68 11.18
N THR A 192 0.17 -2.48 11.69
CA THR A 192 -0.82 -3.54 11.76
C THR A 192 -1.81 -3.41 10.61
N PHE A 193 -2.11 -4.51 9.92
CA PHE A 193 -3.01 -4.55 8.76
C PHE A 193 -4.04 -5.65 8.91
N ALA A 194 -5.29 -5.36 8.53
CA ALA A 194 -6.26 -6.40 8.24
C ALA A 194 -6.05 -6.92 6.82
N VAL A 195 -5.86 -8.23 6.66
CA VAL A 195 -5.65 -8.87 5.37
C VAL A 195 -6.39 -10.20 5.33
N ASP A 196 -7.26 -10.34 4.33
CA ASP A 196 -8.25 -11.41 4.24
C ASP A 196 -9.01 -11.62 5.56
N ASP A 197 -8.84 -12.76 6.22
CA ASP A 197 -9.52 -13.16 7.46
C ASP A 197 -8.63 -13.07 8.71
N ASP A 198 -7.55 -12.28 8.66
CA ASP A 198 -6.57 -12.20 9.74
C ASP A 198 -5.94 -10.80 9.86
N VAL A 199 -5.19 -10.57 10.94
CA VAL A 199 -4.51 -9.30 11.24
C VAL A 199 -3.02 -9.56 11.39
N TYR A 200 -2.22 -8.81 10.63
CA TYR A 200 -0.77 -8.96 10.59
C TYR A 200 -0.09 -7.69 11.08
N THR A 201 0.87 -7.84 11.99
CA THR A 201 1.82 -6.77 12.31
C THR A 201 3.08 -6.99 11.49
N LEU A 202 3.33 -6.08 10.54
CA LEU A 202 4.52 -6.02 9.72
C LEU A 202 5.35 -4.82 10.15
N HIS A 203 6.62 -4.78 9.76
CA HIS A 203 7.45 -3.64 10.06
C HIS A 203 7.92 -2.88 8.84
N PHE A 204 8.21 -1.60 9.05
CA PHE A 204 9.03 -0.83 8.12
C PHE A 204 10.31 -0.36 8.82
N ARG A 205 11.37 -0.24 8.02
CA ARG A 205 12.65 0.31 8.47
C ARG A 205 13.00 1.56 7.69
N TYR A 206 13.43 2.61 8.39
CA TYR A 206 13.98 3.81 7.75
C TYR A 206 15.44 3.56 7.38
N LEU A 207 15.77 3.68 6.09
CA LEU A 207 17.10 3.38 5.54
C LEU A 207 17.90 4.63 5.19
N GLY A 208 17.49 5.80 5.69
CA GLY A 208 18.20 7.05 5.46
C GLY A 208 17.74 7.79 4.21
N LYS A 209 18.54 8.79 3.81
CA LYS A 209 18.30 9.64 2.64
C LYS A 209 19.09 9.16 1.43
N GLU A 210 18.47 9.14 0.26
CA GLU A 210 19.08 8.71 -1.00
C GLU A 210 18.52 9.53 -2.16
N ASN A 211 19.36 9.91 -3.13
CA ASN A 211 18.87 10.51 -4.39
C ASN A 211 18.46 9.40 -5.36
N LYS A 212 17.26 9.50 -5.93
CA LYS A 212 16.73 8.52 -6.89
C LYS A 212 16.47 9.16 -8.23
N ASN A 213 17.13 8.66 -9.28
CA ASN A 213 16.78 9.02 -10.65
C ASN A 213 15.50 8.28 -11.07
N VAL A 214 14.49 9.03 -11.48
CA VAL A 214 13.19 8.52 -11.93
C VAL A 214 12.97 8.96 -13.37
N ASP A 215 13.04 7.99 -14.28
CA ASP A 215 12.88 8.25 -15.72
C ASP A 215 11.53 8.94 -16.02
N GLY A 216 11.59 10.08 -16.71
CA GLY A 216 10.48 10.97 -17.00
C GLY A 216 10.23 12.08 -15.96
N ILE A 217 10.87 12.04 -14.79
CA ILE A 217 10.70 13.02 -13.70
C ILE A 217 12.02 13.76 -13.40
N GLY A 218 13.16 13.04 -13.38
CA GLY A 218 14.47 13.57 -13.01
C GLY A 218 15.02 12.94 -11.74
N THR A 219 16.06 13.55 -11.15
CA THR A 219 16.64 13.08 -9.89
C THR A 219 15.87 13.67 -8.72
N VAL A 220 15.45 12.85 -7.77
CA VAL A 220 14.64 13.25 -6.61
C VAL A 220 15.39 12.94 -5.31
N ARG A 221 15.48 13.90 -4.39
CA ARG A 221 15.91 13.62 -3.00
C ARG A 221 14.84 12.79 -2.33
N CYS A 222 15.21 11.66 -1.74
CA CYS A 222 14.25 10.75 -1.14
C CYS A 222 14.62 10.32 0.27
N LEU A 223 13.59 9.99 1.03
CA LEU A 223 13.63 9.12 2.21
C LEU A 223 13.42 7.68 1.73
N LYS A 224 14.31 6.77 2.11
CA LYS A 224 14.22 5.37 1.73
C LYS A 224 13.72 4.53 2.89
N PHE A 225 12.83 3.59 2.58
CA PHE A 225 12.29 2.64 3.53
C PHE A 225 12.36 1.22 2.98
N SER A 226 12.54 0.23 3.87
CA SER A 226 12.13 -1.13 3.59
C SER A 226 10.86 -1.49 4.34
N PHE A 227 10.08 -2.38 3.77
CA PHE A 227 8.81 -2.88 4.31
C PHE A 227 8.86 -4.39 4.28
N GLU A 228 8.63 -5.00 5.44
CA GLU A 228 8.45 -6.43 5.55
C GLU A 228 7.22 -6.84 4.74
N VAL A 229 7.35 -7.94 4.00
CA VAL A 229 6.24 -8.56 3.28
C VAL A 229 6.02 -9.94 3.84
N VAL A 230 4.78 -10.40 3.83
CA VAL A 230 4.49 -11.75 4.28
C VAL A 230 4.92 -12.75 3.22
N SER A 231 5.65 -13.77 3.67
CA SER A 231 6.04 -14.91 2.82
C SER A 231 4.80 -15.59 2.23
N GLY A 232 4.88 -15.97 0.95
CA GLY A 232 3.72 -16.53 0.26
C GLY A 232 4.05 -17.07 -1.12
N GLU A 233 3.07 -17.11 -2.02
CA GLU A 233 3.29 -17.61 -3.39
C GLU A 233 4.23 -16.70 -4.19
N VAL A 234 4.31 -15.41 -3.85
CA VAL A 234 5.04 -14.41 -4.65
C VAL A 234 6.34 -13.92 -4.02
N PHE A 235 6.37 -13.68 -2.71
CA PHE A 235 7.58 -13.26 -2.00
C PHE A 235 8.29 -14.42 -1.31
N SER A 236 9.62 -14.35 -1.25
CA SER A 236 10.39 -15.16 -0.31
C SER A 236 10.29 -14.55 1.09
N GLY A 237 10.45 -15.36 2.14
CA GLY A 237 10.30 -14.91 3.54
C GLY A 237 11.42 -13.98 4.04
N ASP A 238 12.45 -13.75 3.23
CA ASP A 238 13.57 -12.84 3.45
C ASP A 238 13.57 -11.65 2.48
N SER A 239 12.52 -11.49 1.66
CA SER A 239 12.39 -10.35 0.75
C SER A 239 11.83 -9.13 1.47
N ASP A 240 12.44 -7.97 1.23
CA ASP A 240 11.91 -6.66 1.61
C ASP A 240 11.40 -5.92 0.36
N LEU A 241 10.26 -5.22 0.50
CA LEU A 241 9.87 -4.19 -0.46
C LEU A 241 10.60 -2.89 -0.10
N TYR A 242 11.19 -2.22 -1.08
CA TYR A 242 11.86 -0.94 -0.89
C TYR A 242 11.05 0.19 -1.51
N GLY A 243 10.85 1.28 -0.76
CA GLY A 243 10.16 2.49 -1.23
C GLY A 243 11.04 3.72 -1.08
N TRP A 244 11.01 4.59 -2.09
CA TRP A 244 11.63 5.91 -2.07
C TRP A 244 10.53 6.96 -2.09
N PHE A 245 10.45 7.77 -1.04
CA PHE A 245 9.47 8.84 -0.88
C PHE A 245 10.17 10.19 -0.98
N SER A 246 9.59 11.18 -1.65
CA SER A 246 10.17 12.50 -1.83
C SER A 246 10.54 13.13 -0.48
N ASP A 247 11.75 13.69 -0.38
CA ASP A 247 12.16 14.46 0.78
C ASP A 247 11.69 15.93 0.64
N ASP A 248 10.38 16.12 0.49
CA ASP A 248 9.66 17.39 0.57
C ASP A 248 8.36 17.25 1.39
N ASP A 249 7.58 18.33 1.52
CA ASP A 249 6.35 18.34 2.32
C ASP A 249 5.21 17.50 1.71
N ASN A 250 5.33 17.03 0.46
CA ASN A 250 4.36 16.10 -0.11
C ASN A 250 4.63 14.66 0.33
N ARG A 251 5.90 14.28 0.51
CA ARG A 251 6.35 12.92 0.84
C ARG A 251 5.78 11.85 -0.11
N ILE A 252 5.60 12.14 -1.39
CA ILE A 252 5.02 11.17 -2.35
C ILE A 252 6.02 10.06 -2.69
N PRO A 253 5.58 8.82 -2.98
CA PRO A 253 6.48 7.77 -3.41
C PRO A 253 6.83 8.05 -4.87
N VAL A 254 8.12 7.97 -5.18
CA VAL A 254 8.62 8.22 -6.53
C VAL A 254 9.15 6.96 -7.18
N TRP A 255 9.54 5.99 -6.36
CA TRP A 255 10.03 4.71 -6.80
C TRP A 255 9.72 3.62 -5.76
N PHE A 256 9.49 2.39 -6.22
CA PHE A 256 9.52 1.21 -5.38
C PHE A 256 10.14 0.02 -6.08
N SER A 257 10.58 -0.96 -5.29
CA SER A 257 11.22 -2.18 -5.76
C SER A 257 10.84 -3.33 -4.86
N ALA A 258 10.29 -4.39 -5.43
CA ALA A 258 9.96 -5.62 -4.74
C ALA A 258 10.65 -6.80 -5.43
N PRO A 259 11.65 -7.43 -4.80
CA PRO A 259 12.15 -8.74 -5.19
C PRO A 259 11.00 -9.74 -5.12
N LEU A 260 10.87 -10.58 -6.15
CA LEU A 260 9.93 -11.69 -6.17
C LEU A 260 10.71 -13.00 -6.14
N LYS A 261 10.03 -14.11 -5.87
CA LYS A 261 10.63 -15.45 -6.04
C LYS A 261 11.22 -15.66 -7.44
N VAL A 262 10.61 -15.04 -8.44
CA VAL A 262 11.09 -15.08 -9.83
C VAL A 262 11.06 -13.67 -10.41
N GLY A 263 12.24 -13.04 -10.41
CA GLY A 263 12.44 -11.70 -10.93
C GLY A 263 12.21 -10.60 -9.91
N GLN A 264 11.97 -9.39 -10.41
CA GLN A 264 11.78 -8.19 -9.60
C GLN A 264 10.74 -7.31 -10.28
N VAL A 265 9.87 -6.70 -9.47
CA VAL A 265 9.05 -5.59 -9.94
C VAL A 265 9.56 -4.28 -9.39
N GLN A 266 9.59 -3.30 -10.26
CA GLN A 266 9.91 -1.92 -9.94
C GLN A 266 8.73 -1.05 -10.35
N GLY A 267 8.41 -0.06 -9.52
CA GLY A 267 7.42 0.95 -9.86
C GLY A 267 8.07 2.31 -9.87
N ARG A 268 7.70 3.13 -10.84
CA ARG A 268 8.19 4.50 -10.98
C ARG A 268 7.03 5.47 -11.14
N LEU A 269 7.13 6.62 -10.47
CA LEU A 269 6.18 7.71 -10.66
C LEU A 269 6.27 8.20 -12.10
N ARG A 270 5.13 8.18 -12.79
CA ARG A 270 5.00 8.60 -14.18
C ARG A 270 4.43 10.01 -14.28
N SER A 271 3.44 10.33 -13.46
CA SER A 271 2.80 11.63 -13.44
C SER A 271 2.11 11.87 -12.11
N TYR A 272 1.95 13.13 -11.75
CA TYR A 272 1.25 13.59 -10.56
C TYR A 272 0.43 14.84 -10.89
N SER A 273 -0.64 15.06 -10.14
CA SER A 273 -1.50 16.25 -10.27
C SER A 273 -2.16 16.56 -8.93
N GLU A 274 -2.49 17.83 -8.72
CA GLU A 274 -3.18 18.30 -7.50
C GLU A 274 -2.46 17.97 -6.19
N LEU A 275 -1.12 17.98 -6.21
CA LEU A 275 -0.33 17.96 -4.99
C LEU A 275 -0.70 19.15 -4.10
N LYS A 276 -0.64 18.94 -2.78
CA LYS A 276 -0.91 20.03 -1.83
C LYS A 276 0.25 21.04 -1.79
N ASN A 277 1.48 20.56 -1.87
CA ASN A 277 2.70 21.37 -1.79
C ASN A 277 3.46 21.32 -3.12
N PRO A 278 4.36 22.28 -3.40
CA PRO A 278 5.30 22.18 -4.53
C PRO A 278 6.19 20.94 -4.41
N PHE A 279 6.51 20.31 -5.55
CA PHE A 279 7.42 19.16 -5.60
C PHE A 279 8.88 19.62 -5.55
N SER A 280 9.35 20.03 -4.37
CA SER A 280 10.62 20.73 -4.15
C SER A 280 11.83 19.81 -3.93
N SER A 281 11.65 18.49 -4.02
CA SER A 281 12.74 17.53 -3.88
C SER A 281 13.38 17.11 -5.21
N ILE A 282 12.83 17.54 -6.35
CA ILE A 282 13.47 17.37 -7.67
C ILE A 282 14.75 18.22 -7.71
N ILE A 283 15.86 17.61 -8.12
CA ILE A 283 17.18 18.23 -8.26
C ILE A 283 17.45 18.39 -9.75
N GLU A 284 17.91 19.59 -10.13
CA GLU A 284 18.45 19.88 -11.46
C GLU A 284 19.78 19.16 -11.73
#